data_AF-A0A7J9JKT5-F1
#
_entry.id   AF-A0A7J9JKT5-F1
#
_cell.length_a   1.000
_cell.length_b   1.000
_cell.length_c   1.000
_cell.angle_alpha   90.00
_cell.angle_beta   90.00
_cell.angle_gamma   90.00
#
_symmetry.space_group_name_H-M   'P 1'
#
loop_
_entity.id
_entity.type
_entity.pdbx_description
1 polymer ?
#
loop_
_entity_poly.entity_id
_entity_poly.type
_entity_poly.pdbx_seq_one_letter_code
_entity_poly.pdbx_strand_id
1 'polypeptide(L)'
;MQVMPQMFSLAINFPTQKFLQAQSKVGVLAWIGFAAFVGHIIIIFLFVNVFKWGTTGAAVAYDISAWLVALAQLIYVVGWCKDGWSGLSWLAFKDLWSFAKLSIASAVMLCLEIWYFMMIIVLTGHLEDPVIAVGSLSIWYVQGRAKVKSKPILRLIYTDVLELDNLYLLGI
;
A
#
# COMPACT_ATOMS: atom_id res chain seq x y z
N MET A 1 -18.34 -1.88 8.56
CA MET A 1 -17.73 -2.55 9.73
C MET A 1 -17.09 -3.90 9.42
N GLN A 2 -17.42 -4.56 8.31
CA GLN A 2 -16.90 -5.91 8.01
C GLN A 2 -15.37 -5.93 7.77
N VAL A 3 -14.79 -4.85 7.24
CA VAL A 3 -13.37 -4.77 6.81
C VAL A 3 -12.40 -4.34 7.93
N MET A 4 -12.85 -4.36 9.19
CA MET A 4 -12.02 -3.98 10.33
C MET A 4 -10.74 -4.85 10.48
N PRO A 5 -10.80 -6.18 10.26
CA PRO A 5 -9.61 -7.04 10.34
C PRO A 5 -8.52 -6.67 9.32
N GLN A 6 -8.89 -6.22 8.13
CA GLN A 6 -7.94 -5.86 7.09
C GLN A 6 -7.06 -4.66 7.45
N MET A 7 -7.55 -3.71 8.26
CA MET A 7 -6.73 -2.58 8.74
C MET A 7 -5.54 -3.05 9.58
N PHE A 8 -5.72 -4.09 10.41
CA PHE A 8 -4.62 -4.67 11.19
C PHE A 8 -3.62 -5.41 10.31
N SER A 9 -4.10 -6.09 9.28
CA SER A 9 -3.24 -6.73 8.29
C SER A 9 -2.34 -5.71 7.58
N LEU A 10 -2.86 -4.52 7.24
CA LEU A 10 -2.06 -3.44 6.63
C LEU A 10 -0.92 -2.96 7.53
N ALA A 11 -1.14 -2.92 8.85
CA ALA A 11 -0.11 -2.51 9.80
C ALA A 11 1.12 -3.43 9.77
N ILE A 12 0.94 -4.70 9.40
CA ILE A 12 2.03 -5.66 9.19
C ILE A 12 2.55 -5.56 7.75
N ASN A 13 1.64 -5.52 6.78
CA ASN A 13 1.98 -5.56 5.36
C ASN A 13 2.86 -4.36 4.94
N PHE A 14 2.54 -3.14 5.37
CA PHE A 14 3.29 -1.94 4.96
C PHE A 14 4.75 -1.95 5.41
N PRO A 15 5.09 -2.18 6.70
CA PRO A 15 6.48 -2.29 7.12
C PRO A 15 7.22 -3.44 6.43
N THR A 16 6.62 -4.64 6.35
CA THR A 16 7.28 -5.80 5.75
C THR A 16 7.52 -5.60 4.25
N GLN A 17 6.56 -4.98 3.55
CA GLN A 17 6.69 -4.61 2.15
C GLN A 17 7.82 -3.60 1.94
N LYS A 18 7.90 -2.55 2.76
CA LYS A 18 8.97 -1.55 2.69
C LYS A 18 10.34 -2.13 3.01
N PHE A 19 10.43 -3.03 3.98
CA PHE A 19 11.66 -3.76 4.32
C PHE A 19 12.19 -4.59 3.14
N LEU A 20 11.31 -5.38 2.50
CA LEU A 20 11.69 -6.18 1.34
C LEU A 20 12.01 -5.33 0.11
N GLN A 21 11.37 -4.16 -0.05
CA GLN A 21 11.73 -3.17 -1.07
C GLN A 21 13.12 -2.59 -0.83
N ALA A 22 13.46 -2.21 0.41
CA ALA A 22 14.78 -1.70 0.78
C ALA A 22 15.91 -2.71 0.53
N GLN A 23 15.61 -4.01 0.68
CA GLN A 23 16.56 -5.08 0.35
C GLN A 23 16.60 -5.47 -1.13
N SER A 24 15.93 -4.72 -2.02
CA SER A 24 15.83 -5.02 -3.45
C SER A 24 15.21 -6.40 -3.76
N LYS A 25 14.44 -6.99 -2.83
CA LYS A 25 13.74 -8.28 -2.99
C LYS A 25 12.35 -8.11 -3.60
N VAL A 26 12.20 -7.17 -4.53
CA VAL A 26 10.90 -6.82 -5.16
C VAL A 26 10.29 -7.94 -5.99
N GLY A 27 11.11 -8.85 -6.53
CA GLY A 27 10.64 -10.05 -7.26
C GLY A 27 9.83 -11.00 -6.38
N VAL A 28 10.19 -11.12 -5.10
CA VAL A 28 9.45 -11.94 -4.13
C VAL A 28 8.08 -11.32 -3.85
N LEU A 29 8.03 -10.00 -3.68
CA LEU A 29 6.77 -9.28 -3.55
C LEU A 29 5.86 -9.48 -4.76
N ALA A 30 6.43 -9.43 -5.96
CA ALA A 30 5.67 -9.66 -7.18
C ALA A 30 5.08 -11.07 -7.22
N TRP A 31 5.85 -12.09 -6.83
CA TRP A 31 5.36 -13.47 -6.79
C TRP A 31 4.31 -13.71 -5.72
N ILE A 32 4.51 -13.18 -4.50
CA ILE A 32 3.51 -13.24 -3.42
C ILE A 32 2.23 -12.51 -3.85
N GLY A 33 2.36 -11.33 -4.47
CA GLY A 33 1.23 -10.56 -4.98
C GLY A 33 0.45 -11.29 -6.08
N PHE A 34 1.17 -11.93 -7.01
CA PHE A 34 0.54 -12.73 -8.06
C PHE A 34 -0.20 -13.95 -7.49
N ALA A 35 0.43 -14.69 -6.59
CA ALA A 35 -0.19 -15.83 -5.92
C ALA A 35 -1.42 -15.41 -5.11
N ALA A 36 -1.34 -14.29 -4.40
CA ALA A 36 -2.47 -13.73 -3.65
C ALA A 36 -3.60 -13.26 -4.56
N PHE A 37 -3.31 -12.70 -5.73
CA PHE A 37 -4.32 -12.31 -6.71
C PHE A 37 -5.09 -13.54 -7.22
N VAL A 38 -4.37 -14.59 -7.63
CA VAL A 38 -4.99 -15.86 -8.07
C VAL A 38 -5.81 -16.48 -6.93
N GLY A 39 -5.25 -16.53 -5.72
CA GLY A 39 -5.96 -17.02 -4.54
C GLY A 39 -7.22 -16.21 -4.22
N HIS A 40 -7.16 -14.89 -4.33
CA HIS A 40 -8.29 -14.00 -4.08
C HIS A 40 -9.44 -14.26 -5.05
N ILE A 41 -9.17 -14.49 -6.33
CA ILE A 41 -10.19 -14.84 -7.35
C ILE A 41 -10.90 -16.14 -6.96
N ILE A 42 -10.16 -17.14 -6.49
CA ILE A 42 -10.73 -18.43 -6.09
C ILE A 42 -11.60 -18.25 -4.83
N ILE A 43 -11.08 -17.54 -3.83
CA ILE A 43 -11.78 -17.31 -2.56
C ILE A 43 -13.06 -16.50 -2.82
N ILE A 44 -13.01 -15.40 -3.56
CA ILE A 44 -14.20 -14.59 -3.82
C ILE A 44 -15.26 -15.38 -4.62
N PHE A 45 -14.83 -16.18 -5.60
CA PHE A 45 -15.73 -17.07 -6.33
C PHE A 45 -16.43 -18.05 -5.40
N LEU A 46 -15.69 -18.67 -4.49
CA LEU A 46 -16.22 -19.64 -3.53
C LEU A 46 -17.21 -18.99 -2.54
N PHE A 47 -16.84 -17.87 -1.93
CA PHE A 47 -17.68 -17.20 -0.93
C PHE A 47 -18.93 -16.52 -1.53
N VAL A 48 -18.81 -15.96 -2.74
CA VAL A 48 -19.93 -15.26 -3.38
C VAL A 48 -20.85 -16.24 -4.12
N ASN A 49 -20.30 -17.16 -4.93
CA ASN A 49 -21.12 -18.00 -5.81
C ASN A 49 -21.54 -19.33 -5.16
N VAL A 50 -20.65 -19.97 -4.38
CA VAL A 50 -20.95 -21.27 -3.76
C VAL A 50 -21.72 -21.06 -2.45
N PHE A 51 -21.17 -20.25 -1.54
CA PHE A 51 -21.81 -20.00 -0.25
C PHE A 51 -22.96 -18.99 -0.30
N LYS A 52 -23.10 -18.23 -1.40
CA LYS A 52 -24.17 -17.22 -1.61
C LYS A 52 -24.21 -16.16 -0.50
N TRP A 53 -23.06 -15.83 0.08
CA TRP A 53 -22.96 -14.81 1.14
C TRP A 53 -22.97 -13.36 0.61
N GLY A 54 -23.09 -13.18 -0.71
CA GLY A 54 -23.21 -11.88 -1.36
C GLY A 54 -22.05 -10.94 -1.00
N THR A 55 -22.37 -9.69 -0.65
CA THR A 55 -21.39 -8.65 -0.30
C THR A 55 -20.59 -8.99 0.97
N THR A 56 -21.21 -9.71 1.92
CA THR A 56 -20.52 -10.16 3.13
C THR A 56 -19.46 -11.21 2.78
N GLY A 57 -19.75 -12.10 1.83
CA GLY A 57 -18.77 -13.05 1.31
C GLY A 57 -17.57 -12.38 0.66
N ALA A 58 -17.81 -11.31 -0.11
CA ALA A 58 -16.73 -10.51 -0.70
C ALA A 58 -15.87 -9.79 0.35
N ALA A 59 -16.48 -9.24 1.40
CA ALA A 59 -15.75 -8.60 2.49
C ALA A 59 -14.84 -9.60 3.23
N VAL A 60 -15.37 -10.79 3.57
CA VAL A 60 -14.60 -11.86 4.23
C VAL A 60 -13.46 -12.36 3.33
N ALA A 61 -13.72 -12.55 2.03
CA ALA A 61 -12.69 -12.95 1.07
C ALA A 61 -11.54 -11.92 1.02
N TYR A 62 -11.88 -10.64 1.09
CA TYR A 62 -10.91 -9.54 1.12
C TYR A 62 -10.08 -9.54 2.41
N ASP A 63 -10.72 -9.69 3.58
CA ASP A 63 -10.01 -9.79 4.86
C ASP A 63 -9.03 -10.97 4.88
N ILE A 64 -9.47 -12.16 4.47
CA ILE A 64 -8.63 -13.37 4.42
C ILE A 64 -7.43 -13.15 3.50
N SER A 65 -7.66 -12.56 2.33
CA SER A 65 -6.60 -12.35 1.34
C SER A 65 -5.57 -11.33 1.83
N ALA A 66 -6.01 -10.28 2.53
CA ALA A 66 -5.09 -9.33 3.15
C ALA A 66 -4.19 -10.01 4.19
N TRP A 67 -4.78 -10.81 5.09
CA TRP A 67 -4.02 -11.56 6.10
C TRP A 67 -3.06 -12.58 5.47
N LEU A 68 -3.47 -13.28 4.42
CA LEU A 68 -2.60 -14.22 3.70
C LEU A 68 -1.33 -13.52 3.19
N VAL A 69 -1.48 -12.34 2.56
CA VAL A 69 -0.33 -11.57 2.06
C VAL A 69 0.57 -11.11 3.20
N ALA A 70 -0.01 -10.52 4.25
CA ALA A 70 0.76 -10.01 5.38
C ALA A 70 1.57 -11.12 6.07
N LEU A 71 0.95 -12.28 6.30
CA LEU A 71 1.63 -13.43 6.90
C LEU A 71 2.67 -14.04 5.95
N ALA A 72 2.39 -14.16 4.65
CA ALA A 72 3.34 -14.67 3.68
C ALA A 72 4.63 -13.82 3.62
N GLN A 73 4.48 -12.50 3.61
CA GLN A 73 5.63 -11.58 3.66
C GLN A 73 6.39 -11.70 4.99
N LEU A 74 5.68 -11.78 6.12
CA LEU A 74 6.29 -11.89 7.44
C LEU A 74 7.09 -13.19 7.58
N ILE A 75 6.51 -14.32 7.15
CA ILE A 75 7.17 -15.63 7.16
C ILE A 75 8.41 -15.60 6.27
N TYR A 76 8.34 -14.98 5.09
CA TYR A 76 9.49 -14.86 4.20
C TYR A 76 10.62 -14.05 4.83
N VAL A 77 10.29 -12.94 5.50
CA VAL A 77 11.27 -12.13 6.22
C VAL A 77 11.93 -12.92 7.36
N VAL A 78 11.14 -13.58 8.21
CA VAL A 78 11.68 -14.31 9.36
C VAL A 78 12.47 -15.56 8.94
N GLY A 79 12.02 -16.28 7.92
CA GLY A 79 12.64 -17.55 7.52
C GLY A 79 13.83 -17.42 6.57
N TRP A 80 13.73 -16.53 5.58
CA TRP A 80 14.68 -16.45 4.46
C TRP A 80 15.65 -15.27 4.54
N CYS A 81 15.36 -14.27 5.38
CA CYS A 81 16.16 -13.06 5.49
C CYS A 81 17.05 -13.06 6.74
N LYS A 82 17.98 -14.03 6.81
CA LYS A 82 18.91 -14.16 7.95
C LYS A 82 19.92 -13.02 8.04
N ASP A 83 20.28 -12.41 6.91
CA ASP A 83 21.24 -11.30 6.87
C ASP A 83 20.61 -9.95 7.28
N GLY A 84 19.30 -9.78 7.09
CA GLY A 84 18.59 -8.53 7.38
C GLY A 84 17.83 -8.51 8.70
N TRP A 85 17.53 -9.68 9.29
CA TRP A 85 16.80 -9.81 10.56
C TRP A 85 17.65 -10.58 11.58
N SER A 86 18.38 -9.84 12.43
CA SER A 86 19.17 -10.41 13.54
C SER A 86 18.40 -10.53 14.87
N GLY A 87 17.08 -10.25 14.84
CA GLY A 87 16.20 -10.31 16.00
C GLY A 87 15.80 -8.93 16.53
N LEU A 88 14.90 -8.92 17.51
CA LEU A 88 14.44 -7.69 18.17
C LEU A 88 15.50 -7.26 19.20
N SER A 89 16.36 -6.31 18.86
CA SER A 89 17.35 -5.74 19.78
C SER A 89 16.90 -4.37 20.29
N TRP A 90 17.25 -4.03 21.54
CA TRP A 90 16.99 -2.71 22.13
C TRP A 90 17.62 -1.56 21.34
N LEU A 91 18.70 -1.82 20.58
CA LEU A 91 19.31 -0.83 19.68
C LEU A 91 18.35 -0.40 18.55
N ALA A 92 17.48 -1.30 18.07
CA ALA A 92 16.54 -1.01 16.98
C ALA A 92 15.44 -0.02 17.39
N PHE A 93 15.20 0.14 18.70
CA PHE A 93 14.24 1.11 19.23
C PHE A 93 14.83 2.51 19.38
N LYS A 94 16.16 2.67 19.30
CA LYS A 94 16.82 3.97 19.53
C LYS A 94 16.55 4.97 18.40
N ASP A 95 16.47 4.49 17.16
CA ASP A 95 16.16 5.31 15.97
C ASP A 95 14.66 5.36 15.63
N LEU A 96 13.82 4.65 16.38
CA LEU A 96 12.39 4.56 16.11
C LEU A 96 11.68 5.91 16.22
N TRP A 97 12.19 6.82 17.04
CA TRP A 97 11.61 8.16 17.21
C TRP A 97 11.79 9.04 15.96
N SER A 98 12.97 9.01 15.35
CA SER A 98 13.23 9.72 14.09
C SER A 98 12.41 9.12 12.95
N PHE A 99 12.30 7.80 12.89
CA PHE A 99 11.42 7.11 11.95
C PHE A 99 9.94 7.45 12.16
N ALA A 100 9.47 7.52 13.41
CA ALA A 100 8.09 7.88 13.72
C ALA A 100 7.75 9.30 13.26
N LYS A 101 8.65 10.27 13.45
CA LYS A 101 8.48 11.63 12.92
C LYS A 101 8.35 11.64 11.39
N LEU A 102 9.21 10.89 10.71
CA LEU A 102 9.14 10.75 9.25
C LEU A 102 7.81 10.10 8.82
N SER A 103 7.43 9.00 9.46
CA SER A 103 6.20 8.28 9.18
C SER A 103 4.96 9.16 9.42
N ILE A 104 4.97 10.04 10.41
CA ILE A 104 3.88 11.00 10.65
C ILE A 104 3.83 12.04 9.52
N ALA A 105 4.98 12.57 9.09
CA ALA A 105 5.02 13.49 7.96
C ALA A 105 4.48 12.85 6.67
N SER A 106 4.90 11.63 6.34
CA SER A 106 4.38 10.88 5.20
C SER A 106 2.89 10.55 5.36
N ALA A 107 2.43 10.23 6.57
CA ALA A 107 1.01 9.96 6.85
C ALA A 107 0.14 11.21 6.65
N VAL A 108 0.60 12.38 7.09
CA VAL A 108 -0.08 13.66 6.88
C VAL A 108 -0.14 13.98 5.38
N MET A 109 0.98 13.82 4.66
CA MET A 109 1.02 14.03 3.20
C MET A 109 0.02 13.12 2.47
N LEU A 110 -0.02 11.83 2.80
CA LEU A 110 -0.93 10.87 2.19
C LEU A 110 -2.40 11.14 2.56
N CYS A 111 -2.65 11.55 3.80
CA CYS A 111 -3.98 11.96 4.24
C CYS A 111 -4.47 13.19 3.46
N LEU A 112 -3.62 14.20 3.29
CA LEU A 112 -3.93 15.39 2.52
C LEU A 112 -4.16 15.07 1.04
N GLU A 113 -3.38 14.16 0.44
CA GLU A 113 -3.62 13.70 -0.94
C GLU A 113 -5.01 13.07 -1.09
N ILE A 114 -5.38 12.16 -0.17
CA ILE A 114 -6.68 11.48 -0.21
C ILE A 114 -7.83 12.48 0.02
N TRP A 115 -7.71 13.34 1.04
CA TRP A 115 -8.72 14.34 1.36
C TRP A 115 -8.92 15.33 0.22
N TYR A 116 -7.83 15.84 -0.35
CA TYR A 116 -7.87 16.71 -1.51
C TYR A 116 -8.60 16.06 -2.68
N PHE A 117 -8.28 14.79 -2.97
CA PHE A 117 -8.94 14.05 -4.05
C PHE A 117 -10.44 13.82 -3.77
N MET A 118 -10.81 13.47 -2.53
CA MET A 118 -12.22 13.34 -2.15
C MET A 118 -12.98 14.67 -2.29
N MET A 119 -12.39 15.79 -1.88
CA MET A 119 -12.99 17.10 -2.07
C MET A 119 -13.21 17.43 -3.55
N ILE A 120 -12.23 17.14 -4.42
CA ILE A 120 -12.41 17.32 -5.88
C ILE A 120 -13.53 16.44 -6.41
N ILE A 121 -13.64 15.17 -6.00
CA ILE A 121 -14.72 14.29 -6.43
C ILE A 121 -16.08 14.83 -5.99
N VAL A 122 -16.19 15.29 -4.74
CA VAL A 122 -17.45 15.87 -4.23
C VAL A 122 -17.85 17.12 -5.00
N LEU A 123 -16.89 18.00 -5.30
CA LEU A 123 -17.13 19.22 -6.09
C LEU A 123 -17.51 18.89 -7.55
N THR A 124 -16.80 17.96 -8.19
CA THR A 124 -17.10 17.54 -9.57
C THR A 124 -18.42 16.76 -9.67
N GLY A 125 -18.85 16.10 -8.59
CA GLY A 125 -20.17 15.49 -8.46
C GLY A 125 -21.33 16.48 -8.36
N HIS A 126 -21.06 17.78 -8.23
CA HIS A 126 -22.08 18.85 -8.17
C HIS A 126 -22.24 19.66 -9.47
N LEU A 127 -21.51 19.30 -10.53
CA LEU A 127 -21.67 19.89 -11.87
C LEU A 127 -22.95 19.37 -12.55
N GLU A 128 -23.41 20.06 -13.60
CA GLU A 128 -24.60 19.67 -14.39
C GLU A 128 -24.50 18.25 -14.96
N ASP A 129 -23.30 17.81 -15.35
CA ASP A 129 -23.02 16.46 -15.85
C ASP A 129 -22.01 15.70 -14.96
N PRO A 130 -22.40 15.28 -13.74
CA PRO A 130 -21.45 14.77 -12.75
C PRO A 130 -20.84 13.42 -13.14
N VAL A 131 -21.57 12.61 -13.92
CA VAL A 131 -21.07 11.32 -14.42
C VAL A 131 -19.89 11.51 -15.37
N ILE A 132 -19.99 12.47 -16.29
CA ILE A 132 -18.94 12.77 -17.27
C ILE A 132 -17.78 13.51 -16.58
N ALA A 133 -18.07 14.44 -15.67
CA ALA A 133 -17.07 15.19 -14.92
C ALA A 133 -16.23 14.28 -14.01
N VAL A 134 -16.86 13.44 -13.18
CA VAL A 134 -16.15 12.49 -12.30
C VAL A 134 -15.45 11.41 -13.13
N GLY A 135 -16.07 10.94 -14.20
CA GLY A 135 -15.47 9.96 -15.12
C GLY A 135 -14.20 10.48 -15.79
N SER A 136 -14.23 11.71 -16.32
CA SER A 136 -13.08 12.36 -16.93
C SER A 136 -11.98 12.68 -15.89
N LEU A 137 -12.34 13.11 -14.68
CA LEU A 137 -11.40 13.30 -13.58
C LEU A 137 -10.68 12.00 -13.21
N SER A 138 -11.41 10.88 -13.16
CA SER A 138 -10.85 9.57 -12.83
C SER A 138 -9.84 9.10 -13.88
N ILE A 139 -10.17 9.27 -15.17
CA ILE A 139 -9.26 8.99 -16.27
C ILE A 139 -8.05 9.91 -16.21
N TRP A 140 -8.26 11.22 -16.00
CA TRP A 140 -7.19 12.21 -15.91
C TRP A 140 -6.22 11.90 -14.77
N TYR A 141 -6.71 11.49 -13.60
CA TYR A 141 -5.88 11.13 -12.47
C TYR A 141 -4.96 9.94 -12.78
N VAL A 142 -5.50 8.87 -13.39
CA VAL A 142 -4.72 7.69 -13.80
C VAL A 142 -3.73 8.03 -14.91
N GLN A 143 -4.16 8.76 -15.92
CA GLN A 143 -3.33 9.17 -17.06
C GLN A 143 -2.22 10.15 -16.63
N GLY A 144 -2.53 11.06 -15.71
CA GLY A 144 -1.62 12.04 -15.13
C GLY A 144 -0.48 11.36 -14.37
N ARG A 145 -0.81 10.40 -13.49
CA ARG A 145 0.18 9.55 -12.79
C ARG A 145 1.09 8.80 -13.77
N ALA A 146 0.56 8.24 -14.86
CA ALA A 146 1.34 7.52 -15.87
C ALA A 146 2.29 8.45 -16.65
N LYS A 147 1.82 9.63 -17.07
CA LYS A 147 2.65 10.63 -17.76
C LYS A 147 3.75 11.21 -16.89
N VAL A 148 3.49 11.45 -15.61
CA VAL A 148 4.50 11.95 -14.66
C VAL A 148 5.64 10.94 -14.49
N LYS A 149 5.32 9.65 -14.34
CA LYS A 149 6.32 8.57 -14.17
C LYS A 149 7.13 8.27 -15.44
N SER A 150 6.63 8.67 -16.61
CA SER A 150 7.30 8.54 -17.91
C SER A 150 8.35 9.64 -18.15
N LYS A 151 8.28 10.77 -17.45
CA LYS A 151 9.23 11.87 -17.64
C LYS A 151 10.51 11.61 -16.80
N PRO A 152 11.71 11.53 -17.40
CA PRO A 152 12.93 11.18 -16.69
C PRO A 152 13.27 12.16 -15.56
N ILE A 153 12.99 13.45 -15.73
CA ILE A 153 13.23 14.50 -14.72
C ILE A 153 12.27 14.37 -13.52
N LEU A 154 11.00 14.03 -13.74
CA LEU A 154 10.02 13.86 -12.65
C LEU A 154 10.16 12.49 -11.97
N ARG A 155 10.64 11.48 -12.70
CA ARG A 155 11.05 10.21 -12.11
C ARG A 155 12.17 10.42 -11.11
N LEU A 156 13.17 11.23 -11.46
CA LEU A 156 14.25 11.65 -10.56
C LEU A 156 13.69 12.37 -9.35
N ILE A 157 12.82 13.39 -9.50
CA ILE A 157 12.23 14.10 -8.34
C ILE A 157 11.41 13.16 -7.43
N TYR A 158 10.69 12.17 -7.96
CA TYR A 158 9.89 11.25 -7.13
C TYR A 158 10.75 10.18 -6.44
N THR A 159 11.85 9.74 -7.06
CA THR A 159 12.87 8.91 -6.40
C THR A 159 13.70 9.73 -5.43
N ASP A 160 13.99 10.99 -5.74
CA ASP A 160 14.70 11.95 -4.90
C ASP A 160 13.86 12.36 -3.70
N VAL A 161 12.53 12.47 -3.78
CA VAL A 161 11.69 12.70 -2.58
C VAL A 161 11.71 11.49 -1.65
N LEU A 162 11.76 10.27 -2.20
CA LEU A 162 11.93 9.03 -1.42
C LEU A 162 13.37 8.83 -0.92
N GLU A 163 14.38 9.35 -1.63
CA GLU A 163 15.78 9.36 -1.18
C GLU A 163 16.09 10.53 -0.26
N LEU A 164 15.41 11.68 -0.37
CA LEU A 164 15.52 12.84 0.52
C LEU A 164 14.96 12.49 1.90
N ASP A 165 13.84 11.77 1.97
CA ASP A 165 13.38 11.16 3.24
C ASP A 165 14.44 10.21 3.85
N ASN A 166 15.33 9.63 3.03
CA ASN A 166 16.42 8.74 3.46
C ASN A 166 17.72 9.51 3.79
N LEU A 167 17.99 10.63 3.13
CA LEU A 167 19.15 11.52 3.30
C LEU A 167 18.97 12.52 4.44
N TYR A 168 17.74 12.92 4.78
CA TYR A 168 17.47 13.73 5.99
C TYR A 168 17.53 12.90 7.28
N LEU A 169 17.34 11.57 7.21
CA LEU A 169 17.64 10.62 8.29
C LEU A 169 19.14 10.21 8.31
N LEU A 170 19.84 10.47 7.21
CA LEU A 170 21.29 10.60 7.02
C LEU A 170 22.11 11.00 8.22
N GLY A 171 21.82 12.17 8.78
CA GLY A 171 22.71 12.81 9.77
C GLY A 171 24.20 12.82 9.36
N ILE A 172 24.50 12.75 8.06
CA ILE A 172 25.82 12.89 7.43
C ILE A 172 25.68 14.01 6.40
#